data_AF-A0A1H7VXM1-F1
#
_entry.id   AF-A0A1H7VXM1-F1
#
_cell.length_a   1.000
_cell.length_b   1.000
_cell.length_c   1.000
_cell.angle_alpha   90.00
_cell.angle_beta   90.00
_cell.angle_gamma   90.00
#
_symmetry.space_group_name_H-M   'P 1'
#
loop_
_entity.id
_entity.type
_entity.pdbx_description
1 polymer ?
#
loop_
_entity_poly.entity_id
_entity_poly.type
_entity_poly.pdbx_seq_one_letter_code
_entity_poly.pdbx_strand_id
1 'polypeptide(L)'
;METVIIVTFKVKGLPVPIKIASPTEPTISQIYKMIADIVKKNNLDGDVQFKKFLQENEQKMYIYEIGPRKCVVLVEKLEKVIEFQ
;
A
#
# COMPACT_ATOMS: atom_id res chain seq x y z
N MET A 1 12.33 -10.61 -17.57
CA MET A 1 12.83 -10.01 -16.32
C MET A 1 11.69 -10.09 -15.31
N GLU A 2 11.93 -10.68 -14.14
CA GLU A 2 10.91 -10.74 -13.09
C GLU A 2 10.89 -9.40 -12.34
N THR A 3 9.80 -8.65 -12.44
CA THR A 3 9.56 -7.44 -11.65
C THR A 3 8.70 -7.80 -10.45
N VAL A 4 9.07 -7.31 -9.26
CA VAL A 4 8.26 -7.46 -8.06
C VAL A 4 7.67 -6.11 -7.69
N ILE A 5 6.38 -6.07 -7.39
CA ILE A 5 5.71 -4.85 -6.95
C ILE A 5 5.58 -4.89 -5.45
N ILE A 6 6.12 -3.89 -4.78
CA ILE A 6 5.96 -3.73 -3.33
C ILE A 6 4.87 -2.70 -3.07
N VAL A 7 3.87 -3.11 -2.31
CA VAL A 7 2.79 -2.27 -1.83
C VAL A 7 3.04 -1.99 -0.36
N THR A 8 3.39 -0.75 -0.02
CA THR A 8 3.68 -0.32 1.35
C THR A 8 2.53 0.50 1.91
N PHE A 9 1.93 0.06 3.01
CA PHE A 9 0.87 0.74 3.75
C PHE A 9 1.45 1.40 5.01
N LYS A 10 1.40 2.72 5.08
CA LYS A 10 1.75 3.52 6.26
C LYS A 10 0.48 4.07 6.88
N VAL A 11 0.02 3.45 7.97
CA VAL A 11 -1.15 3.91 8.72
C VAL A 11 -0.69 4.69 9.95
N LYS A 12 -1.14 5.94 10.09
CA LYS A 12 -0.83 6.76 11.27
C LYS A 12 -1.38 6.08 12.52
N GLY A 13 -0.50 5.77 13.47
CA GLY A 13 -0.84 5.06 14.72
C GLY A 13 -0.38 3.61 14.76
N LEU A 14 0.03 3.02 13.63
CA LEU A 14 0.73 1.74 13.62
C LEU A 14 2.25 1.97 13.70
N PRO A 15 2.99 1.15 14.47
CA PRO A 15 4.42 1.37 14.71
C PRO A 15 5.29 1.07 13.48
N VAL A 16 4.83 0.19 12.57
CA VAL A 16 5.63 -0.26 11.42
C VAL A 16 4.77 -0.24 10.15
N PRO A 17 5.32 0.20 8.99
CA PRO A 17 4.66 0.06 7.70
C PRO A 17 4.43 -1.41 7.32
N ILE A 18 3.25 -1.71 6.79
CA ILE A 18 2.93 -3.05 6.30
C ILE A 18 3.34 -3.13 4.83
N LYS A 19 4.17 -4.10 4.46
CA LYS A 19 4.64 -4.30 3.08
C LYS A 19 4.10 -5.60 2.52
N ILE A 20 3.54 -5.55 1.32
CA ILE A 20 2.99 -6.70 0.61
C ILE A 20 3.67 -6.79 -0.76
N ALA A 21 4.29 -7.92 -1.06
CA ALA A 21 4.81 -8.20 -2.40
C ALA A 21 3.67 -8.70 -3.30
N SER A 22 3.61 -8.17 -4.52
CA SER A 22 2.62 -8.52 -5.52
C SER A 22 3.32 -8.78 -6.85
N PRO A 23 2.93 -9.82 -7.61
CA PRO A 23 3.47 -10.08 -8.95
C PRO A 23 2.93 -9.08 -9.98
N THR A 24 1.81 -8.41 -9.68
CA THR A 24 1.16 -7.44 -10.58
C THR A 24 0.76 -6.19 -9.82
N GLU A 25 0.57 -5.09 -10.54
CA GLU A 25 0.17 -3.83 -9.93
C GLU A 25 -1.26 -3.94 -9.38
N PRO A 26 -1.49 -3.64 -8.10
CA PRO A 26 -2.81 -3.79 -7.51
C PRO A 26 -3.75 -2.71 -8.06
N THR A 27 -4.96 -3.11 -8.40
CA THR A 27 -6.06 -2.19 -8.70
C THR A 27 -6.50 -1.43 -7.45
N ILE A 28 -7.19 -0.29 -7.63
CA ILE A 28 -7.75 0.49 -6.52
C ILE A 28 -8.68 -0.37 -5.63
N SER A 29 -9.47 -1.27 -6.22
CA SER A 29 -10.34 -2.19 -5.45
C SER A 29 -9.53 -3.17 -4.61
N GLN A 30 -8.41 -3.69 -5.15
CA GLN A 30 -7.51 -4.56 -4.39
C GLN A 30 -6.82 -3.79 -3.25
N ILE A 31 -6.36 -2.56 -3.50
CA ILE A 31 -5.80 -1.70 -2.45
C ILE A 31 -6.82 -1.46 -1.34
N TYR A 32 -8.07 -1.14 -1.70
CA TYR A 32 -9.15 -0.95 -0.73
C TYR A 32 -9.40 -2.21 0.12
N LYS A 33 -9.45 -3.40 -0.50
CA LYS A 33 -9.58 -4.67 0.22
C LYS A 33 -8.40 -4.91 1.18
N MET A 34 -7.16 -4.66 0.73
CA MET A 34 -5.98 -4.77 1.59
C MET A 34 -6.04 -3.81 2.78
N ILE A 35 -6.52 -2.58 2.59
CA ILE A 35 -6.73 -1.62 3.69
C ILE A 35 -7.79 -2.15 4.65
N ALA A 36 -8.92 -2.65 4.16
CA ALA A 36 -9.98 -3.21 5.00
C ALA A 36 -9.47 -4.39 5.84
N ASP A 37 -8.63 -5.26 5.26
CA ASP A 37 -7.99 -6.36 5.99
C ASP A 37 -7.02 -5.85 7.06
N ILE A 38 -6.24 -4.80 6.77
CA ILE A 38 -5.35 -4.15 7.74
C ILE A 38 -6.16 -3.54 8.90
N VAL A 39 -7.25 -2.85 8.59
CA VAL A 39 -8.17 -2.25 9.57
C VAL A 39 -8.71 -3.32 10.51
N LYS A 40 -9.23 -4.42 9.96
CA LYS A 40 -9.78 -5.55 10.72
C LYS A 40 -8.71 -6.23 11.58
N LYS A 41 -7.52 -6.49 11.03
CA LYS A 41 -6.43 -7.18 11.75
C LYS A 41 -5.84 -6.36 12.90
N ASN A 42 -5.89 -5.04 12.80
CA ASN A 42 -5.32 -4.14 13.80
C ASN A 42 -6.40 -3.49 14.70
N ASN A 43 -7.65 -3.96 14.63
CA ASN A 43 -8.80 -3.40 15.37
C ASN A 43 -8.87 -1.87 15.27
N LEU A 44 -8.71 -1.33 14.05
CA LEU A 44 -8.81 0.10 13.80
C LEU A 44 -10.27 0.48 13.58
N ASP A 45 -10.75 1.48 14.29
CA ASP A 45 -12.09 2.02 14.07
C ASP A 45 -12.10 3.09 12.97
N GLY A 46 -13.18 3.09 12.17
CA GLY A 46 -13.53 4.15 11.22
C GLY A 46 -13.66 3.69 9.77
N ASP A 47 -14.42 4.46 8.99
CA ASP A 47 -14.63 4.18 7.58
C ASP A 47 -13.39 4.50 6.74
N VAL A 48 -13.17 3.69 5.70
CA VAL A 48 -12.10 3.88 4.73
C VAL A 48 -12.56 4.82 3.63
N GLN A 49 -11.93 5.98 3.50
CA GLN A 49 -12.24 6.98 2.47
C GLN A 49 -11.01 7.27 1.62
N PHE A 50 -11.16 7.26 0.30
CA PHE A 50 -10.12 7.72 -0.62
C PHE A 50 -10.07 9.25 -0.61
N LYS A 51 -8.86 9.82 -0.54
CA LYS A 51 -8.66 11.27 -0.55
C LYS A 51 -7.91 11.77 -1.76
N LYS A 52 -6.78 11.14 -2.09
CA LYS A 52 -5.91 11.64 -3.16
C LYS A 52 -5.09 10.53 -3.79
N PHE A 53 -4.85 10.66 -5.09
CA PHE A 53 -3.88 9.89 -5.83
C PHE A 53 -2.78 10.84 -6.31
N LEU A 54 -1.54 10.40 -6.19
CA LEU A 54 -0.34 11.09 -6.65
C LEU A 54 0.49 10.08 -7.43
N GLN A 55 1.05 10.53 -8.56
CA GLN A 55 1.94 9.73 -9.37
C GLN A 55 3.13 10.59 -9.76
N GLU A 56 4.32 10.09 -9.45
CA GLU A 56 5.59 10.67 -9.88
C GLU A 56 6.46 9.54 -10.45
N ASN A 57 6.89 9.67 -11.70
CA ASN A 57 7.62 8.64 -12.43
C ASN A 57 6.87 7.28 -12.41
N GLU A 58 7.57 6.19 -12.04
CA GLU A 58 7.02 4.83 -11.90
C GLU A 58 6.45 4.52 -10.50
N GLN A 59 6.41 5.52 -9.61
CA GLN A 59 5.89 5.37 -8.27
C GLN A 59 4.46 5.93 -8.18
N LYS A 60 3.58 5.16 -7.54
CA LYS A 60 2.20 5.55 -7.29
C LYS A 60 1.95 5.66 -5.80
N MET A 61 1.29 6.73 -5.39
CA MET A 61 0.91 6.97 -4.01
C MET A 61 -0.59 7.22 -3.91
N TYR A 62 -1.25 6.47 -3.04
CA TYR A 62 -2.66 6.64 -2.71
C TYR A 62 -2.79 7.07 -1.26
N ILE A 63 -3.61 8.09 -1.02
CA ILE A 63 -3.89 8.62 0.31
C ILE A 63 -5.34 8.29 0.64
N TYR A 64 -5.50 7.57 1.75
CA TYR A 64 -6.77 7.21 2.36
C TYR A 64 -6.86 7.79 3.77
N GLU A 65 -8.10 7.93 4.25
CA GLU A 65 -8.40 8.11 5.67
C GLU A 65 -9.11 6.87 6.19
N ILE A 66 -8.83 6.50 7.44
CA ILE A 66 -9.43 5.42 8.20
C ILE A 66 -9.92 6.05 9.50
N GLY A 67 -11.17 6.50 9.53
CA GLY A 67 -11.67 7.40 10.58
C GLY A 67 -10.74 8.62 10.73
N PRO A 68 -10.16 8.90 11.93
CA PRO A 68 -9.26 10.03 12.14
C PRO A 68 -7.80 9.77 11.67
N ARG A 69 -7.49 8.58 11.14
CA ARG A 69 -6.12 8.16 10.82
C ARG A 69 -5.85 8.31 9.33
N LYS A 70 -4.69 8.86 8.98
CA LYS A 70 -4.20 8.89 7.60
C LYS A 70 -3.54 7.55 7.24
N CYS A 71 -3.89 6.99 6.09
CA CYS A 71 -3.22 5.85 5.48
C CYS A 71 -2.58 6.28 4.15
N VAL A 72 -1.28 6.07 4.01
CA VAL A 72 -0.55 6.28 2.75
C VAL A 72 -0.16 4.94 2.18
N VAL A 73 -0.55 4.67 0.95
CA VAL A 73 -0.21 3.45 0.21
C VAL A 73 0.79 3.84 -0.88
N LEU A 74 1.96 3.22 -0.87
CA LEU A 74 2.99 3.37 -1.89
C LEU A 74 3.01 2.10 -2.72
N VAL A 75 3.03 2.23 -4.04
CA VAL A 75 3.18 1.13 -4.99
C VAL A 75 4.47 1.38 -5.77
N GLU A 76 5.44 0.51 -5.56
CA GLU A 76 6.79 0.62 -6.08
C GLU A 76 7.10 -0.62 -6.94
N LYS A 77 7.56 -0.41 -8.17
CA LYS A 77 8.11 -1.47 -9.03
C LYS A 77 9.59 -1.62 -8.71
N LEU A 78 9.99 -2.82 -8.30
CA LEU A 78 11.39 -3.17 -8.12
C LEU A 78 11.79 -4.17 -9.20
N GLU A 79 12.86 -3.86 -9.92
CA GLU A 79 13.54 -4.83 -10.76
C GLU A 79 14.28 -5.81 -9.84
N LYS A 80 14.11 -7.13 -10.06
CA LYS A 80 15.00 -8.10 -9.40
C LYS A 80 16.42 -7.81 -9.89
N VAL A 81 17.26 -7.28 -9.00
CA VAL A 81 18.71 -7.38 -9.18
C VAL A 81 19.03 -8.85 -8.97
N ILE A 82 19.40 -9.55 -10.03
CA ILE A 82 19.91 -10.92 -9.93
C ILE A 82 21.22 -10.84 -9.15
N GLU A 83 21.21 -11.25 -7.88
CA GLU A 83 22.45 -11.51 -7.14
C GLU A 83 23.05 -12.78 -7.73
N PHE A 84 24.17 -12.64 -8.44
CA PHE A 84 24.99 -13.76 -8.86
C PHE A 84 25.65 -14.37 -7.61
N GLN A 85 25.42 -15.66 -7.37
CA GLN A 85 26.24 -16.49 -6.46
C GLN A 85 27.59 -16.79 -7.10
#